data_AF-A0AAV7GGC5-F1
#
_entry.id   AF-A0AAV7GGC5-F1
#
_cell.length_a   1.000
_cell.length_b   1.000
_cell.length_c   1.000
_cell.angle_alpha   90.00
_cell.angle_beta   90.00
_cell.angle_gamma   90.00
#
_symmetry.space_group_name_H-M   'P 1'
#
loop_
_entity.id
_entity.type
_entity.pdbx_description
1 polymer ?
#
loop_
_entity_poly.entity_id
_entity_poly.type
_entity_poly.pdbx_seq_one_letter_code
_entity_poly.pdbx_strand_id
1 'polypeptide(L)'
;MGKEGLFVIHQLKRLGSGPRLDHFMRTHVSRLLRTDLLAVLAELQRQDNISLSMKIYEVARKEIWYHPDMFFYRDMLMMLARNKREEETRQVWADLRSEAVRFDQHTYGDIVRAFTDGGLPALAMEFYDEMRSSPDPPLSLPFRVILKGLIPFPELRERVKADFLELFPNMIIYDPPEDFDDEEG
;
A
#
# COMPACT_ATOMS: atom_id res chain seq x y z
N MET A 1 -16.68 14.39 3.96
CA MET A 1 -16.88 14.50 2.51
C MET A 1 -18.07 15.39 2.23
N GLY A 2 -17.93 16.41 1.37
CA GLY A 2 -19.03 17.30 1.00
C GLY A 2 -20.03 16.65 0.04
N LYS A 3 -21.15 17.34 -0.23
CA LYS A 3 -22.16 16.90 -1.22
C LYS A 3 -21.58 16.76 -2.62
N GLU A 4 -20.62 17.62 -2.98
CA GLU A 4 -19.95 17.60 -4.27
C GLU A 4 -19.09 16.34 -4.46
N GLY A 5 -18.33 15.93 -3.43
CA GLY A 5 -17.56 14.69 -3.47
C GLY A 5 -18.44 13.45 -3.67
N LEU A 6 -19.58 13.37 -2.96
CA LEU A 6 -20.55 12.28 -3.13
C LEU A 6 -21.15 12.24 -4.54
N PHE A 7 -21.53 13.40 -5.08
CA PHE A 7 -22.02 13.51 -6.45
C PHE A 7 -20.97 13.04 -7.46
N VAL A 8 -19.72 13.49 -7.31
CA VAL A 8 -18.62 13.08 -8.18
C VAL A 8 -18.42 11.56 -8.12
N ILE A 9 -18.35 10.95 -6.94
CA ILE A 9 -18.18 9.50 -6.80
C ILE A 9 -19.28 8.74 -7.54
N HIS A 10 -20.53 9.15 -7.38
CA HIS A 10 -21.66 8.51 -8.06
C HIS A 10 -21.52 8.62 -9.58
N GLN A 11 -21.18 9.80 -10.10
CA GLN A 11 -21.00 10.01 -11.53
C GLN A 11 -19.81 9.24 -12.10
N LEU A 12 -18.67 9.21 -11.41
CA LEU A 12 -17.49 8.46 -11.83
C LEU A 12 -17.82 6.98 -12.01
N LYS A 13 -18.52 6.37 -11.04
CA LYS A 13 -18.91 4.95 -11.11
C LYS A 13 -19.94 4.68 -12.19
N ARG A 14 -20.92 5.59 -12.37
CA ARG A 14 -21.95 5.46 -13.40
C ARG A 14 -21.35 5.52 -14.81
N LEU A 15 -20.35 6.37 -15.02
CA LEU A 15 -19.70 6.54 -16.32
C LEU A 15 -18.68 5.42 -16.59
N GLY A 16 -17.97 4.94 -15.56
CA GLY A 16 -17.10 3.77 -15.61
C GLY A 16 -15.82 3.97 -16.41
N SER A 17 -15.92 4.08 -17.74
CA SER A 17 -14.78 4.29 -18.65
C SER A 17 -15.19 5.03 -19.93
N GLY A 18 -14.20 5.46 -20.73
CA GLY A 18 -14.41 6.05 -22.04
C GLY A 18 -14.60 7.58 -22.07
N PRO A 19 -14.92 8.16 -23.24
CA PRO A 19 -14.81 9.61 -23.48
C PRO A 19 -15.73 10.46 -22.58
N ARG A 20 -16.89 9.91 -22.18
CA ARG A 20 -17.81 10.60 -21.28
C ARG A 20 -17.23 10.75 -19.89
N LEU A 21 -16.54 9.71 -19.38
CA LEU A 21 -15.80 9.80 -18.13
C LEU A 21 -14.68 10.83 -18.25
N ASP A 22 -13.89 10.77 -19.32
CA ASP A 22 -12.76 11.69 -19.49
C ASP A 22 -13.22 13.16 -19.58
N HIS A 23 -14.34 13.42 -20.24
CA HIS A 23 -14.97 14.74 -20.24
C HIS A 23 -15.43 15.16 -18.83
N PHE A 24 -16.06 14.26 -18.08
CA PHE A 24 -16.48 14.53 -16.70
C PHE A 24 -15.30 14.83 -15.77
N MET A 25 -14.20 14.08 -15.89
CA MET A 25 -12.96 14.31 -15.14
C MET A 25 -12.42 15.73 -15.37
N ARG A 26 -12.38 16.18 -16.62
CA ARG A 26 -11.87 17.53 -17.00
C ARG A 26 -12.78 18.69 -16.60
N THR A 27 -14.07 18.44 -16.38
CA THR A 27 -15.06 19.49 -16.15
C THR A 27 -15.50 19.60 -14.70
N HIS A 28 -15.54 18.48 -13.98
CA HIS A 28 -16.03 18.41 -12.60
C HIS A 28 -14.93 18.05 -11.61
N VAL A 29 -14.12 17.03 -11.89
CA VAL A 29 -13.09 16.56 -10.94
C VAL A 29 -11.96 17.57 -10.79
N SER A 30 -11.46 18.15 -11.89
CA SER A 30 -10.38 19.15 -11.86
C SER A 30 -10.75 20.49 -11.19
N ARG A 31 -12.01 20.64 -10.75
CA ARG A 31 -12.49 21.83 -10.04
C ARG A 31 -12.75 21.55 -8.56
N LEU A 32 -12.57 20.30 -8.13
CA LEU A 32 -12.74 19.93 -6.73
C LEU A 32 -11.71 20.62 -5.86
N LEU A 33 -12.15 21.06 -4.68
CA LEU A 33 -11.25 21.51 -3.64
C LEU A 33 -10.40 20.33 -3.14
N ARG A 34 -9.22 20.64 -2.60
CA ARG A 34 -8.28 19.65 -2.02
C ARG A 34 -8.99 18.62 -1.14
N THR A 35 -9.82 19.08 -0.20
CA THR A 35 -10.49 18.19 0.76
C THR A 35 -11.49 17.25 0.10
N ASP A 36 -12.20 17.70 -0.93
CA ASP A 36 -13.16 16.85 -1.63
C ASP A 36 -12.45 15.90 -2.59
N LEU A 37 -11.41 16.32 -3.29
CA LEU A 37 -10.63 15.42 -4.17
C LEU A 37 -9.99 14.27 -3.37
N LEU A 38 -9.37 14.57 -2.23
CA LEU A 38 -8.79 13.56 -1.36
C LEU A 38 -9.86 12.65 -0.74
N ALA A 39 -11.04 13.20 -0.37
CA ALA A 39 -12.15 12.39 0.12
C ALA A 39 -12.71 11.46 -0.97
N VAL A 40 -12.78 11.92 -2.23
CA VAL A 40 -13.17 11.09 -3.38
C VAL A 40 -12.17 9.95 -3.57
N LEU A 41 -10.87 10.23 -3.52
CA LEU A 41 -9.83 9.21 -3.61
C LEU A 41 -9.96 8.17 -2.50
N ALA A 42 -10.05 8.62 -1.24
CA ALA A 42 -10.19 7.76 -0.07
C ALA A 42 -11.41 6.83 -0.16
N GLU A 43 -12.56 7.35 -0.62
CA GLU A 43 -13.76 6.53 -0.77
C GLU A 43 -13.67 5.53 -1.93
N LEU A 44 -13.01 5.89 -3.03
CA LEU A 44 -12.75 4.95 -4.13
C LEU A 44 -11.77 3.85 -3.71
N GLN A 45 -10.74 4.20 -2.93
CA GLN A 45 -9.82 3.24 -2.33
C GLN A 45 -10.54 2.29 -1.38
N ARG A 46 -11.40 2.81 -0.49
CA ARG A 46 -12.22 2.01 0.44
C ARG A 46 -13.15 1.04 -0.27
N GLN A 47 -13.56 1.36 -1.50
CA GLN A 47 -14.40 0.50 -2.34
C GLN A 47 -13.62 -0.36 -3.33
N ASP A 48 -12.28 -0.38 -3.24
CA ASP A 48 -11.41 -1.15 -4.11
C ASP A 48 -11.61 -0.85 -5.61
N ASN A 49 -12.06 0.36 -5.94
CA ASN A 49 -12.23 0.78 -7.32
C ASN A 49 -10.90 1.27 -7.91
N ILE A 50 -9.98 0.34 -8.14
CA ILE A 50 -8.58 0.60 -8.55
C ILE A 50 -8.52 1.55 -9.75
N SER A 51 -9.31 1.29 -10.80
CA SER A 51 -9.27 2.08 -12.04
C SER A 51 -9.63 3.56 -11.79
N LEU A 52 -10.67 3.83 -11.00
CA LEU A 52 -11.03 5.21 -10.68
C LEU A 52 -10.09 5.83 -9.66
N SER A 53 -9.62 5.05 -8.67
CA SER A 53 -8.60 5.51 -7.70
C SER A 53 -7.34 5.96 -8.40
N MET A 54 -6.80 5.19 -9.35
CA MET A 54 -5.62 5.58 -10.13
C MET A 54 -5.87 6.85 -10.95
N LYS A 55 -7.07 7.01 -11.55
CA LYS A 55 -7.43 8.25 -12.26
C LYS A 55 -7.46 9.47 -11.33
N ILE A 56 -8.00 9.34 -10.12
CA ILE A 56 -8.06 10.44 -9.16
C ILE A 56 -6.69 10.73 -8.54
N TYR A 57 -5.90 9.70 -8.26
CA TYR A 57 -4.49 9.80 -7.87
C TYR A 57 -3.70 10.65 -8.87
N GLU A 58 -3.80 10.36 -10.17
CA GLU A 58 -3.14 11.12 -11.24
C GLU A 58 -3.63 12.57 -11.36
N VAL A 59 -4.89 12.85 -11.01
CA VAL A 59 -5.37 14.25 -10.94
C VAL A 59 -4.76 14.94 -9.73
N ALA A 60 -4.80 14.32 -8.55
CA ALA A 60 -4.26 14.90 -7.32
C ALA A 60 -2.77 15.27 -7.45
N ARG A 61 -1.98 14.43 -8.13
CA ARG A 61 -0.54 14.68 -8.39
C ARG A 61 -0.25 15.92 -9.25
N LYS A 62 -1.24 16.39 -10.01
CA LYS A 62 -1.10 17.55 -10.92
C LYS A 62 -1.62 18.85 -10.31
N GLU A 63 -2.17 18.79 -9.09
CA GLU A 63 -2.71 19.95 -8.41
C GLU A 63 -1.61 20.83 -7.80
N ILE A 64 -1.83 22.15 -7.77
CA ILE A 64 -0.83 23.12 -7.27
C ILE A 64 -0.53 22.90 -5.78
N TRP A 65 -1.52 22.45 -5.01
CA TRP A 65 -1.39 22.18 -3.59
C TRP A 65 -0.77 20.80 -3.29
N TYR A 66 -0.41 20.03 -4.31
CA TYR A 66 0.10 18.68 -4.16
C TYR A 66 1.45 18.69 -3.44
N HIS A 67 1.44 18.12 -2.24
CA HIS A 67 2.62 17.87 -1.42
C HIS A 67 2.32 16.63 -0.58
N PRO A 68 2.58 15.43 -1.13
CA PRO A 68 2.19 14.18 -0.48
C PRO A 68 3.05 13.93 0.75
N ASP A 69 2.44 13.30 1.74
CA ASP A 69 3.15 12.67 2.84
C ASP A 69 3.23 11.15 2.63
N MET A 70 3.87 10.45 3.57
CA MET A 70 3.94 8.99 3.51
C MET A 70 2.56 8.32 3.54
N PHE A 71 1.57 8.92 4.20
CA PHE A 71 0.23 8.32 4.34
C PHE A 71 -0.52 8.31 3.02
N PHE A 72 -0.37 9.36 2.20
CA PHE A 72 -0.93 9.40 0.85
C PHE A 72 -0.53 8.19 0.00
N TYR A 73 0.77 7.85 0.00
CA TYR A 73 1.28 6.67 -0.72
C TYR A 73 0.93 5.36 -0.03
N ARG A 74 1.01 5.30 1.31
CA ARG A 74 0.62 4.14 2.08
C ARG A 74 -0.80 3.71 1.74
N ASP A 75 -1.75 4.63 1.70
CA ASP A 75 -3.16 4.32 1.42
C ASP A 75 -3.37 3.76 -0.01
N MET A 76 -2.65 4.31 -1.00
CA MET A 76 -2.64 3.77 -2.36
C MET A 76 -2.09 2.35 -2.38
N LEU A 77 -0.92 2.12 -1.77
CA LEU A 77 -0.26 0.83 -1.76
C LEU A 77 -1.06 -0.23 -0.98
N MET A 78 -1.68 0.14 0.14
CA MET A 78 -2.57 -0.74 0.90
C MET A 78 -3.79 -1.18 0.09
N MET A 79 -4.34 -0.30 -0.76
CA MET A 79 -5.40 -0.66 -1.71
C MET A 79 -4.89 -1.62 -2.78
N LEU A 80 -3.72 -1.33 -3.35
CA LEU A 80 -3.17 -2.17 -4.42
C LEU A 80 -2.76 -3.56 -3.91
N ALA A 81 -2.22 -3.65 -2.69
CA ALA A 81 -1.83 -4.90 -2.05
C ALA A 81 -3.01 -5.86 -1.89
N ARG A 82 -4.11 -5.40 -1.25
CA ARG A 82 -5.30 -6.26 -1.02
C ARG A 82 -6.03 -6.64 -2.31
N ASN A 83 -5.79 -5.92 -3.41
CA ASN A 83 -6.34 -6.24 -4.73
C ASN A 83 -5.33 -6.86 -5.70
N LYS A 84 -4.13 -7.23 -5.23
CA LYS A 84 -3.11 -7.94 -6.01
C LYS A 84 -2.66 -7.20 -7.29
N ARG A 85 -2.54 -5.88 -7.22
CA ARG A 85 -2.28 -4.99 -8.37
C ARG A 85 -0.81 -4.62 -8.50
N GLU A 86 -0.01 -5.57 -8.92
CA GLU A 86 1.45 -5.43 -9.01
C GLU A 86 1.91 -4.30 -9.94
N GLU A 87 1.31 -4.17 -11.12
CA GLU A 87 1.70 -3.15 -12.10
C GLU A 87 1.48 -1.73 -11.58
N GLU A 88 0.26 -1.46 -11.08
CA GLU A 88 -0.04 -0.18 -10.45
C GLU A 88 0.81 0.06 -9.19
N THR A 89 1.16 -0.99 -8.44
CA THR A 89 2.07 -0.85 -7.30
C THR A 89 3.44 -0.36 -7.75
N ARG A 90 4.01 -0.91 -8.83
CA ARG A 90 5.30 -0.44 -9.35
C ARG A 90 5.26 1.02 -9.76
N GLN A 91 4.17 1.46 -10.38
CA GLN A 91 3.96 2.86 -10.70
C GLN A 91 3.96 3.73 -9.44
N VAL A 92 3.08 3.44 -8.47
CA VAL A 92 2.95 4.23 -7.23
C VAL A 92 4.25 4.24 -6.41
N TRP A 93 4.99 3.13 -6.40
CA TRP A 93 6.27 3.03 -5.72
C TRP A 93 7.38 3.83 -6.42
N ALA A 94 7.41 3.82 -7.76
CA ALA A 94 8.31 4.67 -8.53
C ALA A 94 8.03 6.16 -8.30
N ASP A 95 6.74 6.52 -8.25
CA ASP A 95 6.31 7.89 -7.95
C ASP A 95 6.78 8.33 -6.57
N LEU A 96 6.55 7.52 -5.52
CA LEU A 96 7.04 7.77 -4.16
C LEU A 96 8.55 8.07 -4.13
N ARG A 97 9.35 7.25 -4.82
CA ARG A 97 10.81 7.43 -4.86
C ARG A 97 11.21 8.69 -5.62
N SER A 98 10.57 8.96 -6.75
CA SER A 98 10.85 10.14 -7.58
C SER A 98 10.53 11.45 -6.83
N GLU A 99 9.56 11.40 -5.93
CA GLU A 99 9.13 12.53 -5.10
C GLU A 99 9.84 12.57 -3.75
N ALA A 100 10.82 11.68 -3.54
CA ALA A 100 11.65 11.57 -2.34
C ALA A 100 10.85 11.43 -1.03
N VAL A 101 9.63 10.90 -1.10
CA VAL A 101 8.84 10.56 0.09
C VAL A 101 9.43 9.30 0.72
N ARG A 102 9.70 9.35 2.02
CA ARG A 102 10.30 8.25 2.78
C ARG A 102 9.28 7.63 3.70
N PHE A 103 9.32 6.30 3.77
CA PHE A 103 8.61 5.53 4.79
C PHE A 103 9.47 5.35 6.02
N ASP A 104 8.83 5.44 7.17
CA ASP A 104 9.42 4.99 8.43
C ASP A 104 9.38 3.46 8.52
N GLN A 105 10.11 2.92 9.49
CA GLN A 105 10.19 1.47 9.72
C GLN A 105 8.81 0.84 9.95
N HIS A 106 7.87 1.55 10.60
CA HIS A 106 6.50 1.06 10.83
C HIS A 106 5.70 0.92 9.53
N THR A 107 5.76 1.94 8.68
CA THR A 107 5.08 1.95 7.38
C THR A 107 5.63 0.85 6.47
N TYR A 108 6.95 0.63 6.45
CA TYR A 108 7.51 -0.52 5.76
C TYR A 108 6.96 -1.86 6.29
N GLY A 109 6.91 -2.04 7.61
CA GLY A 109 6.33 -3.24 8.22
C GLY A 109 4.89 -3.49 7.78
N ASP A 110 4.06 -2.45 7.76
CA ASP A 110 2.67 -2.50 7.28
C ASP A 110 2.59 -2.88 5.80
N ILE A 111 3.40 -2.25 4.94
CA ILE A 111 3.41 -2.50 3.49
C ILE A 111 3.86 -3.94 3.20
N VAL A 112 5.00 -4.38 3.75
CA VAL A 112 5.51 -5.73 3.54
C VAL A 112 4.47 -6.77 3.99
N ARG A 113 3.83 -6.55 5.15
CA ARG A 113 2.74 -7.39 5.63
C ARG A 113 1.57 -7.43 4.66
N ALA A 114 1.11 -6.27 4.18
CA ALA A 114 -0.04 -6.18 3.28
C ALA A 114 0.21 -6.89 1.94
N PHE A 115 1.40 -6.77 1.36
CA PHE A 115 1.75 -7.48 0.13
C PHE A 115 1.94 -8.98 0.34
N THR A 116 2.44 -9.38 1.51
CA THR A 116 2.51 -10.81 1.89
C THR A 116 1.10 -11.41 2.00
N ASP A 117 0.20 -10.75 2.74
CA ASP A 117 -1.21 -11.17 2.89
C ASP A 117 -1.97 -11.12 1.56
N GLY A 118 -1.60 -10.19 0.67
CA GLY A 118 -2.11 -10.08 -0.70
C GLY A 118 -1.64 -11.19 -1.65
N GLY A 119 -0.74 -12.09 -1.21
CA GLY A 119 -0.18 -13.14 -2.06
C GLY A 119 0.84 -12.65 -3.08
N LEU A 120 1.52 -11.54 -2.78
CA LEU A 120 2.61 -10.98 -3.58
C LEU A 120 3.94 -10.98 -2.77
N PRO A 121 4.41 -12.15 -2.31
CA PRO A 121 5.56 -12.25 -1.41
C PRO A 121 6.87 -11.76 -2.05
N ALA A 122 7.04 -11.93 -3.37
CA ALA A 122 8.23 -11.42 -4.07
C ALA A 122 8.35 -9.90 -3.93
N LEU A 123 7.27 -9.18 -4.22
CA LEU A 123 7.22 -7.72 -4.09
C LEU A 123 7.31 -7.27 -2.62
N ALA A 124 6.69 -8.03 -1.70
CA ALA A 124 6.85 -7.79 -0.27
C ALA A 124 8.33 -7.85 0.16
N MET A 125 9.09 -8.81 -0.36
CA MET A 125 10.52 -8.93 -0.05
C MET A 125 11.38 -7.84 -0.70
N GLU A 126 11.00 -7.32 -1.88
CA GLU A 126 11.64 -6.13 -2.44
C GLU A 126 11.48 -4.92 -1.50
N PHE A 127 10.27 -4.70 -0.95
CA PHE A 127 10.04 -3.62 0.02
C PHE A 127 10.74 -3.86 1.35
N TYR A 128 10.88 -5.11 1.78
CA TYR A 128 11.68 -5.47 2.95
C TYR A 128 13.16 -5.13 2.76
N ASP A 129 13.72 -5.40 1.59
CA ASP A 129 15.11 -5.06 1.28
C ASP A 129 15.34 -3.54 1.22
N GLU A 130 14.34 -2.79 0.73
CA GLU A 130 14.37 -1.32 0.78
C GLU A 130 14.29 -0.82 2.24
N MET A 131 13.44 -1.43 3.10
CA MET A 131 13.40 -1.16 4.53
C MET A 131 14.75 -1.39 5.22
N ARG A 132 15.41 -2.52 4.91
CA ARG A 132 16.74 -2.90 5.45
C ARG A 132 17.83 -1.93 5.02
N SER A 133 17.68 -1.34 3.84
CA SER A 133 18.61 -0.35 3.28
C SER A 133 18.30 1.08 3.72
N SER A 134 17.23 1.29 4.49
CA SER A 134 16.88 2.61 5.03
C SER A 134 17.96 3.10 6.01
N PRO A 135 18.26 4.42 6.00
CA PRO A 135 19.16 5.01 7.00
C PRO A 135 18.55 5.05 8.41
N ASP A 136 17.24 4.83 8.54
CA ASP A 136 16.58 4.86 9.85
C ASP A 136 16.99 3.63 10.69
N PRO A 137 17.22 3.81 12.01
CA PRO A 137 17.54 2.69 12.89
C PRO A 137 16.47 1.59 12.81
N PRO A 138 16.87 0.30 12.70
CA PRO A 138 15.90 -0.78 12.63
C PRO A 138 15.09 -0.86 13.92
N LEU A 139 13.79 -1.15 13.77
CA LEU A 139 12.88 -1.36 14.88
C LEU A 139 12.43 -2.82 14.92
N SER A 140 12.31 -3.39 16.12
CA SER A 140 11.96 -4.80 16.27
C SER A 140 10.50 -5.11 15.90
N LEU A 141 9.58 -4.16 16.11
CA LEU A 141 8.15 -4.38 15.88
C LEU A 141 7.80 -4.61 14.38
N PRO A 142 8.28 -3.81 13.42
CA PRO A 142 8.07 -4.06 11.99
C PRO A 142 8.51 -5.47 11.55
N PHE A 143 9.68 -5.92 11.98
CA PHE A 143 10.15 -7.29 11.69
C PHE A 143 9.21 -8.36 12.26
N ARG A 144 8.69 -8.18 13.48
CA ARG A 144 7.72 -9.12 14.08
C ARG A 144 6.42 -9.19 13.26
N VAL A 145 5.95 -8.06 12.76
CA VAL A 145 4.77 -7.97 11.89
C VAL A 145 5.02 -8.74 10.58
N ILE A 146 6.20 -8.55 9.97
CA ILE A 146 6.62 -9.25 8.75
C ILE A 146 6.76 -10.76 8.99
N LEU A 147 7.45 -11.18 10.05
CA LEU A 147 7.62 -12.60 10.43
C LEU A 147 6.30 -13.32 10.64
N LYS A 148 5.30 -12.63 11.21
CA LYS A 148 3.94 -13.15 11.33
C LYS A 148 3.27 -13.29 9.96
N GLY A 149 3.58 -12.42 9.00
CA GLY A 149 3.05 -12.47 7.63
C GLY A 149 3.63 -13.63 6.84
N LEU A 150 4.91 -13.93 7.08
CA LEU A 150 5.65 -14.95 6.37
C LEU A 150 5.46 -16.37 6.92
N ILE A 151 4.53 -16.61 7.85
CA ILE A 151 4.23 -17.98 8.32
C ILE A 151 3.96 -18.95 7.16
N PRO A 152 3.19 -18.61 6.11
CA PRO A 152 2.98 -19.47 4.95
C PRO A 152 4.20 -19.60 4.00
N PHE A 153 5.30 -18.87 4.28
CA PHE A 153 6.49 -18.78 3.42
C PHE A 153 7.76 -19.08 4.24
N PRO A 154 8.00 -20.35 4.64
CA PRO A 154 9.05 -20.70 5.61
C PRO A 154 10.46 -20.22 5.23
N GLU A 155 10.82 -20.33 3.96
CA GLU A 155 12.14 -19.91 3.45
C GLU A 155 12.37 -18.40 3.61
N LEU A 156 11.35 -17.59 3.27
CA LEU A 156 11.40 -16.14 3.43
C LEU A 156 11.37 -15.76 4.92
N ARG A 157 10.58 -16.47 5.72
CA ARG A 157 10.49 -16.25 7.17
C ARG A 157 11.82 -16.51 7.85
N GLU A 158 12.51 -17.60 7.53
CA GLU A 158 13.81 -17.92 8.10
C GLU A 158 14.89 -16.89 7.73
N ARG A 159 14.87 -16.37 6.49
CA ARG A 159 15.74 -15.25 6.10
C ARG A 159 15.49 -14.00 6.97
N VAL A 160 14.23 -13.56 7.10
CA VAL A 160 13.89 -12.38 7.91
C VAL A 160 14.19 -12.61 9.39
N LYS A 161 14.05 -13.86 9.87
CA LYS A 161 14.35 -14.25 11.25
C LYS A 161 15.84 -14.17 11.55
N ALA A 162 16.68 -14.65 10.63
CA ALA A 162 18.13 -14.52 10.75
C ALA A 162 18.54 -13.04 10.82
N ASP A 163 18.03 -12.21 9.90
CA ASP A 163 18.26 -10.76 9.91
C ASP A 163 17.79 -10.11 11.23
N PHE A 164 16.64 -10.51 11.76
CA PHE A 164 16.13 -10.01 13.03
C PHE A 164 17.06 -10.34 14.20
N LEU A 165 17.54 -11.58 14.29
CA LEU A 165 18.39 -12.02 15.40
C LEU A 165 19.79 -11.38 15.33
N GLU A 166 20.28 -11.08 14.12
CA GLU A 166 21.51 -10.29 13.94
C GLU A 166 21.35 -8.87 14.51
N LEU A 167 20.22 -8.22 14.21
CA LEU A 167 19.95 -6.84 14.65
C LEU A 167 19.53 -6.75 16.12
N PHE A 168 18.88 -7.79 16.66
CA PHE A 168 18.29 -7.82 18.00
C PHE A 168 18.66 -9.12 18.76
N PRO A 169 19.95 -9.36 19.06
CA PRO A 169 20.45 -10.66 19.55
C PRO A 169 19.90 -11.09 20.91
N ASN A 170 19.36 -10.15 21.70
CA ASN A 170 18.77 -10.44 23.02
C ASN A 170 17.25 -10.66 22.97
N MET A 171 16.63 -10.62 21.79
CA MET A 171 15.19 -10.80 21.63
C MET A 171 14.85 -12.22 21.20
N ILE A 172 13.82 -12.78 21.83
CA ILE A 172 13.27 -14.09 21.46
C ILE A 172 12.11 -13.86 20.46
N ILE A 173 12.10 -14.66 19.39
CA ILE A 173 10.98 -14.79 18.47
C ILE A 173 10.16 -16.01 18.91
N TYR A 174 8.85 -15.82 19.05
CA TYR A 174 7.94 -16.95 19.21
C TYR A 174 7.73 -17.62 17.85
N ASP A 175 8.19 -18.85 17.72
CA ASP A 175 7.77 -19.74 16.64
C ASP A 175 6.47 -20.41 17.10
N PRO A 176 5.32 -20.13 16.46
CA PRO A 176 4.14 -20.94 16.71
C PRO A 176 4.49 -22.39 16.37
N PRO A 177 4.03 -23.36 17.19
CA PRO A 177 4.20 -24.76 16.83
C PRO A 177 3.68 -24.96 15.41
N GLU A 178 4.44 -25.68 14.59
CA GLU A 178 3.93 -26.18 13.32
C GLU A 178 2.65 -26.93 13.67
N ASP A 179 1.50 -26.46 13.18
CA ASP A 179 0.29 -27.26 13.25
C ASP A 179 0.64 -28.53 12.45
N PHE A 180 0.98 -29.59 13.18
CA PHE A 180 1.05 -30.93 12.64
C PHE A 180 -0.38 -31.21 12.17
N ASP A 181 -0.64 -30.98 10.89
CA ASP A 181 -1.76 -31.62 10.20
C ASP A 181 -1.46 -33.12 10.21
N ASP A 182 -1.74 -33.74 11.35
CA ASP A 182 -2.02 -35.17 11.45
C ASP A 182 -3.33 -35.44 10.68
N GLU A 183 -3.29 -35.30 9.35
CA GLU A 183 -4.22 -36.01 8.47
C GLU A 183 -3.63 -37.40 8.17
N GLU A 184 -3.57 -38.24 9.22
CA GLU A 184 -3.72 -39.68 9.06
C GLU A 184 -5.19 -40.03 9.32
N GLY A 185 -5.91 -40.43 8.27
CA GLY A 185 -7.28 -40.94 8.36
C GLY A 185 -7.98 -41.13 7.02
#